data_AF-A0A5N6LCT0-F1
#
_entry.id   AF-A0A5N6LCT0-F1
#
_cell.length_a   1.000
_cell.length_b   1.000
_cell.length_c   1.000
_cell.angle_alpha   90.00
_cell.angle_beta   90.00
_cell.angle_gamma   90.00
#
_symmetry.space_group_name_H-M   'P 1'
#
loop_
_entity.id
_entity.type
_entity.pdbx_description
1 polymer ?
#
loop_
_entity_poly.entity_id
_entity_poly.type
_entity_poly.pdbx_seq_one_letter_code
_entity_poly.pdbx_strand_id
1 'polypeptide(L)'
;MEFGDHIIKLAKLMIENHKAYNDMEACMAKLGTMGWDESDAKYQTTLLLFGESAYIKKVWLQLQSQTSELWVKNAGAKSNMHSDDEILH
;
A
#
# COMPACT_ATOMS: atom_id res chain seq x y z
N MET A 1 -0.37 -28.68 27.17
CA MET A 1 -1.45 -28.30 26.22
C MET A 1 -0.88 -27.20 25.34
N GLU A 2 -0.12 -27.57 24.30
CA GLU A 2 0.70 -26.59 23.53
C GLU A 2 0.51 -26.71 22.02
N PHE A 3 0.03 -27.85 21.51
CA PHE A 3 -0.18 -28.06 20.08
C PHE A 3 -1.37 -27.28 19.52
N GLY A 4 -2.45 -27.14 20.31
CA GLY A 4 -3.64 -26.38 19.92
C GLY A 4 -3.38 -24.89 19.72
N ASP A 5 -2.58 -24.28 20.60
CA ASP A 5 -2.19 -22.87 20.49
C ASP A 5 -1.31 -22.60 19.26
N HIS A 6 -0.44 -23.54 18.90
CA HIS A 6 0.39 -23.43 17.71
C HIS A 6 -0.45 -23.53 16.42
N ILE A 7 -1.44 -24.43 16.38
CA ILE A 7 -2.38 -24.52 15.26
C ILE A 7 -3.21 -23.24 15.14
N ILE A 8 -3.70 -22.69 16.24
CA ILE A 8 -4.48 -21.44 16.24
C ILE A 8 -3.62 -20.25 15.79
N LYS A 9 -2.37 -20.15 16.25
CA LYS A 9 -1.41 -19.14 15.78
C LYS A 9 -1.12 -19.29 14.29
N LEU A 10 -0.89 -20.52 13.81
CA LEU A 10 -0.64 -20.78 12.40
C LEU A 10 -1.86 -20.44 11.54
N ALA A 11 -3.07 -20.80 11.97
CA ALA A 11 -4.31 -20.45 11.29
C ALA A 11 -4.53 -18.93 11.25
N LYS A 12 -4.25 -18.21 12.34
CA LYS A 12 -4.30 -16.72 12.36
C LYS A 12 -3.28 -16.12 11.41
N LEU A 13 -2.03 -16.56 11.46
CA LEU A 13 -0.97 -16.13 10.53
C LEU A 13 -1.34 -16.40 9.07
N MET A 14 -1.93 -17.56 8.78
CA MET A 14 -2.38 -17.91 7.43
C MET A 14 -3.56 -17.05 6.99
N ILE A 15 -4.55 -16.75 7.85
CA ILE A 15 -5.66 -15.84 7.54
C ILE A 15 -5.15 -14.40 7.35
N GLU A 16 -4.20 -13.95 8.17
CA GLU A 16 -3.57 -12.64 8.04
C GLU A 16 -2.73 -12.52 6.75
N ASN A 17 -1.99 -13.57 6.39
CA ASN A 17 -1.27 -13.66 5.10
C ASN A 17 -2.23 -13.74 3.90
N HIS A 18 -3.33 -14.48 4.01
CA HIS A 18 -4.33 -14.59 2.95
C HIS A 18 -5.06 -13.25 2.73
N LYS A 19 -5.28 -12.47 3.81
CA LYS A 19 -5.71 -11.07 3.69
C LYS A 19 -4.67 -10.22 2.95
N ALA A 20 -3.38 -10.38 3.27
CA ALA A 20 -2.31 -9.60 2.62
C ALA A 20 -2.16 -9.87 1.10
N TYR A 21 -2.51 -11.08 0.63
CA TYR A 21 -2.56 -11.41 -0.79
C TYR A 21 -3.81 -10.82 -1.47
N ASN A 22 -4.97 -10.90 -0.81
CA ASN A 22 -6.21 -10.23 -1.26
C ASN A 22 -6.05 -8.70 -1.29
N ASP A 23 -5.23 -8.13 -0.41
CA ASP A 23 -5.05 -6.68 -0.33
C ASP A 23 -4.44 -6.11 -1.63
N MET A 24 -3.54 -6.82 -2.31
CA MET A 24 -2.92 -6.32 -3.55
C MET A 24 -3.87 -6.35 -4.74
N GLU A 25 -4.59 -7.45 -4.94
CA GLU A 25 -5.59 -7.55 -6.01
C GLU A 25 -6.69 -6.50 -5.83
N ALA A 26 -7.18 -6.31 -4.60
CA ALA A 26 -8.15 -5.28 -4.27
C ALA A 26 -7.58 -3.86 -4.50
N CYS A 27 -6.30 -3.63 -4.18
CA CYS A 27 -5.64 -2.35 -4.44
C CYS A 27 -5.57 -2.05 -5.95
N MET A 28 -5.21 -3.05 -6.76
CA MET A 28 -5.14 -2.93 -8.22
C MET A 28 -6.53 -2.74 -8.85
N ALA A 29 -7.54 -3.47 -8.37
CA ALA A 29 -8.93 -3.29 -8.81
C ALA A 29 -9.40 -1.85 -8.53
N LYS A 30 -9.14 -1.33 -7.33
CA LYS A 30 -9.44 0.06 -6.97
C LYS A 30 -8.65 1.05 -7.84
N LEU A 31 -7.36 0.80 -8.09
CA LEU A 31 -6.52 1.64 -8.95
C LEU A 31 -7.06 1.70 -10.39
N GLY A 32 -7.52 0.58 -10.94
CA GLY A 32 -8.16 0.53 -12.27
C GLY A 32 -9.42 1.39 -12.39
N THR A 33 -10.12 1.67 -11.28
CA THR A 33 -11.29 2.57 -11.27
C THR A 33 -10.93 4.06 -11.24
N MET A 34 -9.66 4.42 -10.98
CA MET A 34 -9.22 5.81 -10.86
C MET A 34 -9.05 6.51 -12.22
N GLY A 35 -9.04 5.74 -13.31
CA GLY A 35 -8.74 6.26 -14.66
C GLY A 35 -7.30 6.74 -14.83
N TRP A 36 -6.38 6.30 -13.96
CA TRP A 36 -4.95 6.56 -14.09
C TRP A 36 -4.33 5.44 -14.93
N ASP A 37 -3.62 5.82 -15.99
CA ASP A 37 -2.91 4.88 -16.84
C ASP A 37 -1.47 4.65 -16.37
N GLU A 38 -0.79 3.66 -16.97
CA GLU A 38 0.57 3.29 -16.59
C GLU A 38 1.61 4.40 -16.78
N SER A 39 1.36 5.38 -17.64
CA SER A 39 2.23 6.55 -17.80
C SER A 39 1.95 7.68 -16.82
N ASP A 40 0.83 7.64 -16.08
CA ASP A 40 0.49 8.64 -15.07
C ASP A 40 1.44 8.52 -13.86
N ALA A 41 2.07 9.62 -13.48
CA ALA A 41 2.95 9.67 -12.31
C ALA A 41 2.24 9.23 -11.01
N LYS A 42 0.93 9.43 -10.90
CA LYS A 42 0.10 8.96 -9.77
C LYS A 42 -0.01 7.44 -9.76
N TYR A 43 -0.12 6.81 -10.93
CA TYR A 43 -0.16 5.35 -11.05
C TYR A 43 1.16 4.75 -10.57
N GLN A 44 2.28 5.26 -11.09
CA GLN A 44 3.61 4.79 -10.72
C GLN A 44 3.93 5.01 -9.23
N THR A 45 3.60 6.20 -8.69
CA THR A 45 3.80 6.51 -7.26
C THR A 45 2.95 5.61 -6.37
N THR A 46 1.71 5.33 -6.76
CA THR A 46 0.82 4.43 -6.02
C THR A 46 1.39 3.01 -5.94
N LEU A 47 1.91 2.49 -7.06
CA LEU A 47 2.54 1.17 -7.08
C LEU A 47 3.76 1.08 -6.17
N LEU A 48 4.60 2.13 -6.18
CA LEU A 48 5.76 2.23 -5.29
C LEU A 48 5.33 2.15 -3.81
N LEU A 49 4.31 2.93 -3.44
CA LEU A 49 3.77 2.99 -2.08
C LEU A 49 3.17 1.64 -1.62
N PHE A 50 2.56 0.86 -2.52
CA PHE A 50 2.07 -0.48 -2.20
C PHE A 50 3.19 -1.46 -1.85
N GLY A 51 4.38 -1.27 -2.46
CA GLY A 51 5.57 -2.06 -2.19
C GLY A 51 6.22 -1.74 -0.84
N GLU A 52 6.05 -0.53 -0.31
CA GLU A 52 6.70 -0.10 0.94
C GLU A 52 6.12 -0.79 2.19
N SER A 53 4.80 -1.03 2.24
CA SER A 53 4.20 -1.65 3.42
C SER A 53 2.84 -2.28 3.16
N ALA A 54 2.59 -3.42 3.81
CA ALA A 54 1.25 -4.00 3.89
C ALA A 54 0.23 -3.07 4.58
N TYR A 55 0.68 -2.19 5.48
CA TYR A 55 -0.18 -1.20 6.12
C TYR A 55 -0.65 -0.13 5.13
N ILE A 56 0.22 0.29 4.21
CA ILE A 56 -0.13 1.27 3.18
C ILE A 56 -1.23 0.75 2.27
N LYS A 57 -1.15 -0.52 1.83
CA LYS A 57 -2.21 -1.17 1.05
C LYS A 57 -3.56 -1.15 1.79
N LYS A 58 -3.57 -1.42 3.10
CA LYS A 58 -4.79 -1.37 3.92
C LYS A 58 -5.36 0.04 4.03
N VAL A 59 -4.52 1.06 4.22
CA VAL A 59 -4.95 2.46 4.25
C VAL A 59 -5.53 2.85 2.89
N TRP A 60 -4.84 2.51 1.79
CA TRP A 60 -5.31 2.76 0.44
C TRP A 60 -6.71 2.19 0.20
N LEU A 61 -6.97 0.94 0.59
CA LEU A 61 -8.28 0.32 0.41
C LEU A 61 -9.42 1.04 1.15
N GLN A 62 -9.13 1.69 2.26
CA GLN A 62 -10.13 2.43 3.05
C GLN A 62 -10.38 3.86 2.55
N LEU A 63 -9.48 4.42 1.74
CA LEU A 63 -9.66 5.76 1.19
C LEU A 63 -10.82 5.80 0.18
N GLN A 64 -11.47 6.94 0.04
CA GLN A 64 -12.39 7.19 -1.06
C GLN A 64 -11.61 7.55 -2.32
N SER A 65 -12.19 7.36 -3.50
CA SER A 65 -11.49 7.68 -4.77
C SER A 65 -11.05 9.14 -4.83
N GLN A 66 -11.85 10.06 -4.28
CA GLN A 66 -11.52 11.49 -4.21
C GLN A 66 -10.33 11.80 -3.29
N THR A 67 -10.15 11.04 -2.20
CA THR A 67 -9.06 11.26 -1.24
C THR A 67 -7.79 10.48 -1.59
N SER A 68 -7.91 9.44 -2.40
CA SER A 68 -6.77 8.67 -2.92
C SER A 68 -5.78 9.52 -3.71
N GLU A 69 -6.24 10.45 -4.57
CA GLU A 69 -5.33 11.32 -5.31
C GLU A 69 -4.52 12.23 -4.38
N LEU A 70 -5.19 12.88 -3.43
CA LEU A 70 -4.55 13.75 -2.43
C LEU A 70 -3.58 12.98 -1.56
N TRP A 71 -3.95 11.75 -1.19
CA TRP A 71 -3.09 10.88 -0.42
C TRP A 71 -1.82 10.50 -1.18
N VAL A 72 -1.90 10.15 -2.47
CA VAL A 72 -0.74 9.83 -3.32
C VAL A 72 0.16 11.05 -3.48
N LYS A 73 -0.40 12.24 -3.69
CA LYS A 73 0.37 13.49 -3.77
C LYS A 73 1.12 13.79 -2.47
N ASN A 74 0.48 13.58 -1.32
CA ASN A 74 1.10 13.84 -0.02
C ASN A 74 2.11 12.76 0.41
N ALA A 75 1.81 11.49 0.13
CA ALA A 75 2.73 10.37 0.38
C ALA A 75 3.95 10.45 -0.55
N GLY A 76 3.73 10.78 -1.83
CA GLY A 76 4.79 11.04 -2.81
C GLY A 76 5.62 12.29 -2.51
N ALA A 77 5.04 13.31 -1.87
CA ALA A 77 5.81 14.47 -1.40
C ALA A 77 6.78 14.07 -0.27
N LYS A 78 6.37 13.18 0.64
CA LYS A 78 7.24 12.67 1.71
C LYS A 78 8.41 11.83 1.17
N SER A 79 8.22 11.08 0.08
CA SER A 79 9.33 10.34 -0.55
C SER A 79 10.30 11.26 -1.29
N ASN A 80 9.84 12.41 -1.79
CA ASN A 80 10.72 13.42 -2.42
C ASN A 80 11.46 14.31 -1.41
N MET A 81 11.07 14.31 -0.13
CA MET A 81 11.76 15.08 0.94
C MET A 81 13.07 14.43 1.41
N HIS A 82 13.51 13.32 0.82
CA HIS A 82 14.80 12.71 1.14
C HIS A 82 15.88 12.92 0.06
N SER A 83 15.62 13.75 -0.96
CA SER A 83 16.57 14.01 -2.05
C SER A 83 17.18 15.41 -2.07
N ASP A 84 16.85 16.29 -1.11
CA ASP A 84 17.32 17.69 -1.09
C ASP A 84 17.96 18.15 0.23
N ASP A 85 18.46 17.23 1.07
CA ASP A 85 19.33 17.60 2.19
C ASP A 85 20.72 16.94 2.05
N GLU A 86 21.73 17.80 1.89
CA GLU A 86 23.17 17.56 1.88
C GLU A 86 23.87 17.32 0.51
N ILE A 87 23.89 18.35 -0.33
CA ILE A 87 25.17 18.82 -0.91
C ILE A 87 25.40 20.24 -0.39
N LEU A 88 25.95 20.33 0.82
CA LEU A 88 26.59 21.55 1.31
C LEU A 88 27.87 21.78 0.49
N HIS A 89 27.93 23.00 -0.03
CA HIS A 89 28.99 23.59 -0.85
C HIS A 89 30.37 23.59 -0.18
#